data_AF-A0A5B9E826-F1
#
_entry.id   AF-A0A5B9E826-F1
#
_cell.length_a   1.000
_cell.length_b   1.000
_cell.length_c   1.000
_cell.angle_alpha   90.00
_cell.angle_beta   90.00
_cell.angle_gamma   90.00
#
_symmetry.space_group_name_H-M   'P 1'
#
loop_
_entity.id
_entity.type
_entity.pdbx_description
1 polymer ?
#
loop_
_entity_poly.entity_id
_entity_poly.type
_entity_poly.pdbx_seq_one_letter_code
_entity_poly.pdbx_strand_id
1 'polypeptide(L)'
;MAQSTAPPTPPDAQEQAGIDAITSPYDPAIFLNRLATAQLDFVRQYDGQPAKALLKDKQFKAVAKAIVPDCMFHYGRDMSARDAIELVMDGSKTPVQLRDGRYLLVSGDGGPYLAGRAFFWIDLQEGIGLASFSFHPTNGEPTPTVTVFSRQVKDPAISMGQLPPEFARDMEDWSRREHVPVITTRYFIGEPKKRLLLEHDEEYCLQLDGTMAPPDRGCQQMDADSAELDMNAAYYLEQVHHATNATAWMINGPEQVAWLDLRTRTCSVDIACRIQVTRQHTGVMTGHPRPIPGPHPVPHPIGRR
;
A
#
# COMPACT_ATOMS: atom_id res chain seq x y z
N MET A 1 -3.42 61.24 -44.85
CA MET A 1 -2.75 59.94 -45.06
C MET A 1 -2.19 59.50 -43.72
N ALA A 2 -2.83 58.56 -43.05
CA ALA A 2 -2.37 57.97 -41.79
C ALA A 2 -2.60 56.46 -41.88
N GLN A 3 -1.52 55.71 -41.76
CA GLN A 3 -1.46 54.26 -41.96
C GLN A 3 -2.08 53.54 -40.77
N SER A 4 -3.01 52.63 -41.06
CA SER A 4 -3.61 51.68 -40.12
C SER A 4 -2.71 50.45 -40.03
N THR A 5 -2.04 50.25 -38.90
CA THR A 5 -1.29 49.01 -38.60
C THR A 5 -2.08 48.19 -37.59
N ALA A 6 -2.63 47.06 -38.05
CA ALA A 6 -3.24 46.06 -37.19
C ALA A 6 -2.17 45.34 -36.34
N PRO A 7 -2.51 44.89 -35.11
CA PRO A 7 -1.59 44.12 -34.29
C PRO A 7 -1.40 42.69 -34.82
N PRO A 8 -0.20 42.10 -34.65
CA PRO A 8 0.08 40.75 -35.13
C PRO A 8 -0.64 39.67 -34.29
N THR A 9 -1.20 38.70 -35.00
CA THR A 9 -1.77 37.46 -34.47
C THR A 9 -0.70 36.63 -33.74
N PRO A 10 -0.98 36.04 -32.57
CA PRO A 10 -0.05 35.13 -31.90
C PRO A 10 0.13 33.85 -32.73
N PRO A 11 1.36 33.30 -32.82
CA PRO A 11 1.58 32.03 -33.51
C PRO A 11 0.95 30.88 -32.75
N ASP A 12 0.43 29.93 -33.53
CA ASP A 12 -0.26 28.72 -33.14
C ASP A 12 0.40 27.98 -31.99
N ALA A 13 -0.38 27.77 -30.93
CA ALA A 13 -0.09 26.77 -29.91
C ALA A 13 -0.45 25.39 -30.45
N GLN A 14 0.52 24.70 -31.03
CA GLN A 14 0.49 23.24 -31.10
C GLN A 14 1.87 22.67 -30.76
N GLU A 15 1.81 21.53 -30.07
CA GLU A 15 2.90 20.59 -29.80
C GLU A 15 3.62 20.69 -28.43
N GLN A 16 2.83 20.51 -27.36
CA GLN A 16 3.23 19.71 -26.21
C GLN A 16 2.22 18.58 -26.04
N ALA A 17 2.33 17.58 -26.91
CA ALA A 17 1.68 16.29 -26.74
C ALA A 17 2.55 15.41 -25.84
N GLY A 18 1.94 14.85 -24.80
CA GLY A 18 2.36 13.58 -24.20
C GLY A 18 3.49 13.64 -23.18
N ILE A 19 3.23 14.23 -22.01
CA ILE A 19 3.68 13.58 -20.79
C ILE A 19 2.42 12.96 -20.22
N ASP A 20 2.24 11.67 -20.47
CA ASP A 20 1.26 10.89 -19.71
C ASP A 20 1.68 11.03 -18.25
N ALA A 21 0.96 11.89 -17.51
CA ALA A 21 0.99 11.83 -16.06
C ALA A 21 0.79 10.36 -15.72
N ILE A 22 1.69 9.78 -14.92
CA ILE A 22 1.54 8.42 -14.43
C ILE A 22 0.22 8.40 -13.65
N THR A 23 -0.87 8.08 -14.34
CA THR A 23 -2.20 7.99 -13.76
C THR A 23 -2.12 6.82 -12.82
N SER A 24 -2.30 7.09 -11.52
CA SER A 24 -2.44 6.04 -10.52
C SER A 24 -3.39 4.96 -11.09
N PRO A 25 -3.02 3.67 -11.01
CA PRO A 25 -3.87 2.59 -11.51
C PRO A 25 -5.12 2.37 -10.63
N TYR A 26 -5.39 3.27 -9.68
CA TYR A 26 -6.57 3.30 -8.85
C TYR A 26 -7.85 3.40 -9.69
N ASP A 27 -8.63 2.32 -9.65
CA ASP A 27 -10.01 2.30 -10.10
C ASP A 27 -10.93 2.20 -8.88
N PRO A 28 -11.74 3.23 -8.57
CA PRO A 28 -12.66 3.17 -7.44
C PRO A 28 -13.66 2.00 -7.58
N ALA A 29 -13.93 1.48 -8.79
CA ALA A 29 -14.88 0.40 -9.02
C ALA A 29 -14.49 -0.93 -8.32
N ILE A 30 -13.22 -1.12 -7.94
CA ILE A 30 -12.79 -2.30 -7.16
C ILE A 30 -13.40 -2.32 -5.75
N PHE A 31 -13.87 -1.17 -5.25
CA PHE A 31 -14.54 -1.01 -3.96
C PHE A 31 -16.04 -1.22 -4.09
N LEU A 32 -16.47 -2.44 -3.81
CA LEU A 32 -17.85 -2.92 -3.76
C LEU A 32 -18.50 -2.62 -2.41
N ASN A 33 -19.83 -2.54 -2.39
CA ASN A 33 -20.61 -2.34 -1.15
C ASN A 33 -20.11 -1.17 -0.29
N ARG A 34 -19.86 -0.03 -0.94
CA ARG A 34 -19.42 1.20 -0.28
C ARG A 34 -20.43 1.65 0.77
N LEU A 35 -19.92 2.28 1.82
CA LEU A 35 -20.74 2.81 2.91
C LEU A 35 -21.58 3.97 2.40
N ALA A 36 -22.86 4.05 2.78
CA ALA A 36 -23.65 5.21 2.41
C ALA A 36 -23.13 6.44 3.17
N THR A 37 -22.96 7.57 2.48
CA THR A 37 -22.43 8.81 3.06
C THR A 37 -23.23 9.27 4.29
N ALA A 38 -24.55 9.14 4.26
CA ALA A 38 -25.43 9.43 5.40
C ALA A 38 -25.16 8.55 6.65
N GLN A 39 -24.63 7.33 6.46
CA GLN A 39 -24.21 6.47 7.58
C GLN A 39 -22.90 6.94 8.22
N LEU A 40 -22.17 7.85 7.57
CA LEU A 40 -20.86 8.33 7.99
C LEU A 40 -20.90 9.73 8.61
N ASP A 41 -21.97 10.51 8.42
CA ASP A 41 -22.03 11.90 8.91
C ASP A 41 -21.79 12.04 10.42
N PHE A 42 -22.19 11.03 11.21
CA PHE A 42 -21.99 11.04 12.67
C PHE A 42 -20.51 11.09 13.08
N VAL A 43 -19.56 10.66 12.22
CA VAL A 43 -18.13 10.65 12.58
C VAL A 43 -17.56 12.05 12.72
N ARG A 44 -18.19 13.05 12.10
CA ARG A 44 -17.74 14.46 12.12
C ARG A 44 -17.71 15.02 13.54
N GLN A 45 -18.59 14.56 14.43
CA GLN A 45 -18.63 15.01 15.83
C GLN A 45 -17.42 14.53 16.65
N TYR A 46 -16.65 13.58 16.13
CA TYR A 46 -15.48 13.02 16.80
C TYR A 46 -14.17 13.68 16.40
N ASP A 47 -14.16 14.63 15.45
CA ASP A 47 -12.94 15.34 15.09
C ASP A 47 -12.31 16.03 16.32
N GLY A 48 -11.00 15.80 16.52
CA GLY A 48 -10.26 16.25 17.69
C GLY A 48 -10.55 15.50 19.00
N GLN A 49 -11.52 14.57 19.03
CA GLN A 49 -11.83 13.78 20.21
C GLN A 49 -10.85 12.62 20.40
N PRO A 50 -10.68 12.10 21.63
CA PRO A 50 -9.91 10.88 21.85
C PRO A 50 -10.47 9.70 21.03
N ALA A 51 -9.59 8.92 20.40
CA ALA A 51 -9.98 7.74 19.61
C ALA A 51 -10.95 6.81 20.36
N LYS A 52 -10.72 6.61 21.67
CA LYS A 52 -11.58 5.81 22.55
C LYS A 52 -13.05 6.24 22.55
N ALA A 53 -13.35 7.52 22.36
CA ALA A 53 -14.74 8.00 22.28
C ALA A 53 -15.43 7.45 21.02
N LEU A 54 -14.76 7.51 19.87
CA LEU A 54 -15.24 6.98 18.60
C LEU A 54 -15.33 5.44 18.62
N LEU A 55 -14.32 4.75 19.16
CA LEU A 55 -14.30 3.28 19.23
C LEU A 55 -15.43 2.70 20.09
N LYS A 56 -15.94 3.47 21.06
CA LYS A 56 -17.09 3.06 21.89
C LYS A 56 -18.44 3.30 21.21
N ASP A 57 -18.47 4.11 20.15
CA ASP A 57 -19.70 4.43 19.44
C ASP A 57 -20.27 3.23 18.69
N LYS A 58 -21.57 3.02 18.82
CA LYS A 58 -22.25 1.86 18.22
C LYS A 58 -22.31 1.94 16.69
N GLN A 59 -22.46 3.14 16.13
CA GLN A 59 -22.48 3.34 14.68
C GLN A 59 -21.08 3.12 14.10
N PHE A 60 -20.03 3.60 14.78
CA PHE A 60 -18.66 3.34 14.36
C PHE A 60 -18.31 1.85 14.41
N LYS A 61 -18.73 1.12 15.45
CA LYS A 61 -18.56 -0.35 15.48
C LYS A 61 -19.23 -1.06 14.31
N ALA A 62 -20.39 -0.57 13.86
CA ALA A 62 -21.05 -1.10 12.67
C ALA A 62 -20.26 -0.78 11.39
N VAL A 63 -19.74 0.44 11.26
CA VAL A 63 -18.85 0.86 10.16
C VAL A 63 -17.58 0.00 10.12
N ALA A 64 -16.88 -0.14 11.25
CA ALA A 64 -15.68 -0.96 11.36
C ALA A 64 -15.95 -2.43 11.00
N LYS A 65 -17.11 -2.99 11.36
CA LYS A 65 -17.54 -4.34 10.95
C LYS A 65 -17.81 -4.48 9.45
N ALA A 66 -18.24 -3.40 8.80
CA ALA A 66 -18.44 -3.37 7.35
C ALA A 66 -17.11 -3.21 6.59
N ILE A 67 -16.08 -2.64 7.21
CA ILE A 67 -14.75 -2.45 6.63
C ILE A 67 -13.84 -3.65 6.87
N VAL A 68 -13.70 -4.10 8.12
CA VAL A 68 -12.73 -5.15 8.48
C VAL A 68 -13.36 -6.53 8.34
N PRO A 69 -12.76 -7.47 7.57
CA PRO A 69 -13.26 -8.83 7.48
C PRO A 69 -13.31 -9.52 8.85
N ASP A 70 -14.29 -10.40 9.02
CA ASP A 70 -14.40 -11.22 10.22
C ASP A 70 -13.45 -12.42 10.10
N CYS A 71 -12.14 -12.15 10.24
CA CYS A 71 -11.09 -13.16 10.16
C CYS A 71 -10.42 -13.37 11.51
N MET A 72 -9.92 -14.59 11.72
CA MET A 72 -8.93 -14.86 12.76
C MET A 72 -7.60 -14.25 12.32
N PHE A 73 -6.95 -13.57 13.24
CA PHE A 73 -5.70 -12.85 13.05
C PHE A 73 -4.75 -13.19 14.20
N HIS A 74 -3.49 -13.46 13.88
CA HIS A 74 -2.48 -13.84 14.85
C HIS A 74 -1.69 -12.60 15.31
N TYR A 75 -1.96 -12.13 16.53
CA TYR A 75 -1.25 -11.01 17.16
C TYR A 75 -0.83 -11.42 18.58
N GLY A 76 0.28 -12.18 18.65
CA GLY A 76 0.76 -12.86 19.87
C GLY A 76 -0.13 -14.03 20.34
N ARG A 77 -1.41 -13.98 19.99
CA ARG A 77 -2.41 -15.04 20.09
C ARG A 77 -3.44 -14.85 18.97
N ASP A 78 -4.20 -15.89 18.71
CA ASP A 78 -5.31 -15.81 17.77
C ASP A 78 -6.47 -15.02 18.38
N MET A 79 -6.93 -13.99 17.65
CA MET A 79 -8.11 -13.19 17.97
C MET A 79 -8.75 -12.68 16.69
N SER A 80 -9.91 -12.01 16.74
CA SER A 80 -10.43 -11.38 15.54
C SER A 80 -9.56 -10.19 15.12
N ALA A 81 -9.43 -9.92 13.82
CA ALA A 81 -8.69 -8.73 13.35
C ALA A 81 -9.25 -7.42 13.96
N ARG A 82 -10.57 -7.36 14.18
CA ARG A 82 -11.22 -6.23 14.83
C ARG A 82 -10.80 -6.08 16.29
N ASP A 83 -10.75 -7.18 17.05
CA ASP A 83 -10.29 -7.15 18.44
C ASP A 83 -8.82 -6.72 18.53
N ALA A 84 -7.97 -7.15 17.59
CA ALA A 84 -6.58 -6.72 17.53
C ALA A 84 -6.47 -5.20 17.29
N ILE A 85 -7.23 -4.67 16.33
CA ILE A 85 -7.27 -3.23 16.04
C ILE A 85 -7.82 -2.45 17.26
N GLU A 86 -8.96 -2.86 17.82
CA GLU A 86 -9.55 -2.20 19.00
C GLU A 86 -8.58 -2.21 20.19
N LEU A 87 -7.86 -3.32 20.40
CA LEU A 87 -6.89 -3.48 21.48
C LEU A 87 -5.74 -2.47 21.39
N VAL A 88 -5.18 -2.25 20.21
CA VAL A 88 -4.08 -1.28 20.04
C VAL A 88 -4.56 0.17 19.99
N MET A 89 -5.84 0.39 19.67
CA MET A 89 -6.42 1.72 19.62
C MET A 89 -7.01 2.22 20.96
N ASP A 90 -7.40 1.34 21.91
CA ASP A 90 -8.04 1.75 23.18
C ASP A 90 -7.15 2.67 24.05
N GLY A 91 -5.83 2.55 23.91
CA GLY A 91 -4.82 3.37 24.61
C GLY A 91 -4.27 4.55 23.79
N SER A 92 -4.77 4.79 22.58
CA SER A 92 -4.20 5.79 21.69
C SER A 92 -4.25 7.20 22.29
N LYS A 93 -3.11 7.90 22.20
CA LYS A 93 -2.99 9.33 22.56
C LYS A 93 -3.29 10.24 21.38
N THR A 94 -3.38 9.68 20.18
CA THR A 94 -3.65 10.44 18.95
C THR A 94 -5.16 10.68 18.86
N PRO A 95 -5.61 11.94 18.78
CA PRO A 95 -7.02 12.23 18.59
C PRO A 95 -7.46 11.77 17.20
N VAL A 96 -8.76 11.54 17.06
CA VAL A 96 -9.42 11.38 15.76
C VAL A 96 -9.18 12.64 14.93
N GLN A 97 -8.88 12.47 13.65
CA GLN A 97 -8.65 13.58 12.73
C GLN A 97 -9.63 13.49 11.56
N LEU A 98 -10.22 14.62 11.20
CA LEU A 98 -11.00 14.78 9.99
C LEU A 98 -10.23 15.69 9.01
N ARG A 99 -9.43 15.07 8.14
CA ARG A 99 -8.65 15.81 7.14
C ARG A 99 -9.57 16.30 6.00
N ASP A 100 -9.46 17.58 5.67
CA ASP A 100 -10.19 18.26 4.58
C ASP A 100 -11.72 18.12 4.65
N GLY A 101 -12.26 17.80 5.84
CA GLY A 101 -13.69 17.50 5.99
C GLY A 101 -14.15 16.22 5.27
N ARG A 102 -13.22 15.41 4.75
CA ARG A 102 -13.48 14.25 3.88
C ARG A 102 -12.87 12.95 4.39
N TYR A 103 -11.69 12.96 4.97
CA TYR A 103 -10.99 11.73 5.36
C TYR A 103 -10.97 11.59 6.87
N LEU A 104 -11.64 10.57 7.39
CA LEU A 104 -11.56 10.21 8.80
C LEU A 104 -10.30 9.37 9.02
N LEU A 105 -9.43 9.83 9.90
CA LEU A 105 -8.18 9.17 10.29
C LEU A 105 -8.23 8.85 11.78
N VAL A 106 -8.01 7.58 12.12
CA VAL A 106 -7.92 7.12 13.52
C VAL A 106 -6.72 6.21 13.64
N SER A 107 -5.78 6.50 14.53
CA SER A 107 -4.63 5.63 14.75
C SER A 107 -4.46 5.26 16.21
N GLY A 108 -3.73 4.18 16.47
CA GLY A 108 -3.33 3.78 17.81
C GLY A 108 -2.05 2.98 17.81
N ASP A 109 -1.32 3.11 18.91
CA ASP A 109 0.01 2.55 19.18
C ASP A 109 0.06 1.87 20.55
N GLY A 110 -1.07 1.75 21.24
CA GLY A 110 -1.17 1.33 22.64
C GLY A 110 -1.22 -0.18 22.86
N GLY A 111 -0.80 -0.97 21.87
CA GLY A 111 -0.86 -2.43 21.92
C GLY A 111 0.05 -3.04 22.99
N PRO A 112 -0.41 -4.06 23.75
CA PRO A 112 0.41 -4.68 24.78
C PRO A 112 1.50 -5.64 24.24
N TYR A 113 1.48 -5.97 22.95
CA TYR A 113 2.34 -6.99 22.36
C TYR A 113 2.99 -6.49 21.07
N LEU A 114 4.17 -7.03 20.74
CA LEU A 114 4.75 -7.01 19.39
C LEU A 114 4.80 -5.62 18.70
N ALA A 115 4.84 -4.53 19.47
CA ALA A 115 4.76 -3.15 18.99
C ALA A 115 3.58 -2.90 18.03
N GLY A 116 2.40 -3.46 18.35
CA GLY A 116 1.21 -3.34 17.51
C GLY A 116 0.71 -1.90 17.35
N ARG A 117 0.49 -1.49 16.11
CA ARG A 117 -0.06 -0.20 15.69
C ARG A 117 -1.21 -0.43 14.74
N ALA A 118 -2.24 0.41 14.79
CA ALA A 118 -3.34 0.36 13.85
C ALA A 118 -3.70 1.74 13.31
N PHE A 119 -4.35 1.72 12.15
CA PHE A 119 -4.79 2.89 11.42
C PHE A 119 -6.13 2.58 10.73
N PHE A 120 -7.13 3.43 10.91
CA PHE A 120 -8.36 3.44 10.13
C PHE A 120 -8.37 4.68 9.26
N TRP A 121 -8.79 4.48 8.02
CA TRP A 121 -8.96 5.51 7.02
C TRP A 121 -10.33 5.33 6.37
N ILE A 122 -11.14 6.39 6.34
CA ILE A 122 -12.45 6.37 5.68
C ILE A 122 -12.62 7.62 4.83
N ASP A 123 -12.86 7.43 3.54
CA ASP A 123 -13.37 8.47 2.64
C ASP A 123 -14.87 8.65 2.87
N LEU A 124 -15.24 9.76 3.50
CA LEU A 124 -16.63 10.08 3.83
C LEU A 124 -17.49 10.44 2.61
N GLN A 125 -16.88 10.80 1.48
CA GLN A 125 -17.59 11.11 0.25
C GLN A 125 -17.84 9.87 -0.58
N GLU A 126 -16.82 9.01 -0.71
CA GLU A 126 -16.92 7.81 -1.55
C GLU A 126 -17.43 6.58 -0.78
N GLY A 127 -17.48 6.64 0.55
CA GLY A 127 -17.88 5.52 1.39
C GLY A 127 -16.85 4.39 1.41
N ILE A 128 -15.60 4.69 1.06
CA ILE A 128 -14.50 3.73 1.02
C ILE A 128 -13.84 3.69 2.40
N GLY A 129 -13.67 2.49 2.94
CA GLY A 129 -13.02 2.28 4.22
C GLY A 129 -11.89 1.26 4.11
N LEU A 130 -10.77 1.60 4.74
CA LEU A 130 -9.57 0.79 4.84
C LEU A 130 -9.11 0.79 6.30
N ALA A 131 -8.57 -0.33 6.75
CA ALA A 131 -7.83 -0.39 8.01
C ALA A 131 -6.42 -0.93 7.74
N SER A 132 -5.47 -0.60 8.59
CA SER A 132 -4.13 -1.14 8.56
C SER A 132 -3.69 -1.53 9.96
N PHE A 133 -2.89 -2.58 10.05
CA PHE A 133 -2.31 -3.06 11.29
C PHE A 133 -0.85 -3.42 11.07
N SER A 134 0.05 -2.79 11.83
CA SER A 134 1.48 -3.08 11.81
C SER A 134 1.93 -3.70 13.13
N PHE A 135 2.81 -4.69 13.06
CA PHE A 135 3.40 -5.33 14.23
C PHE A 135 4.66 -6.10 13.83
N HIS A 136 5.37 -6.62 14.85
CA HIS A 136 6.54 -7.47 14.67
C HIS A 136 6.15 -8.93 14.96
N PRO A 137 5.71 -9.70 13.96
CA PRO A 137 5.33 -11.10 14.17
C PRO A 137 6.47 -11.93 14.75
N THR A 138 6.11 -12.92 15.56
CA THR A 138 7.04 -13.92 16.14
C THR A 138 6.66 -15.35 15.75
N ASN A 139 5.70 -15.50 14.83
CA ASN A 139 5.13 -16.75 14.34
C ASN A 139 5.79 -17.24 13.04
N GLY A 140 6.97 -16.69 12.70
CA GLY A 140 7.75 -17.00 11.50
C GLY A 140 7.31 -16.29 10.22
N GLU A 141 6.27 -15.45 10.28
CA GLU A 141 5.97 -14.46 9.24
C GLU A 141 7.13 -13.47 9.09
N PRO A 142 7.43 -12.98 7.86
CA PRO A 142 8.36 -11.88 7.65
C PRO A 142 8.06 -10.69 8.58
N THR A 143 9.10 -10.03 9.10
CA THR A 143 8.94 -8.99 10.13
C THR A 143 9.81 -7.76 9.82
N PRO A 144 9.31 -6.53 10.03
CA PRO A 144 7.94 -6.21 10.42
C PRO A 144 6.93 -6.38 9.27
N THR A 145 5.65 -6.48 9.64
CA THR A 145 4.53 -6.56 8.68
C THR A 145 3.59 -5.38 8.83
N VAL A 146 2.96 -5.01 7.71
CA VAL A 146 1.71 -4.25 7.68
C VAL A 146 0.63 -5.06 6.95
N THR A 147 -0.53 -5.22 7.56
CA THR A 147 -1.71 -5.81 6.90
C THR A 147 -2.75 -4.73 6.67
N VAL A 148 -3.23 -4.58 5.43
CA VAL A 148 -4.36 -3.73 5.06
C VAL A 148 -5.62 -4.57 4.98
N PHE A 149 -6.75 -4.03 5.45
CA PHE A 149 -8.04 -4.72 5.51
C PHE A 149 -9.10 -3.90 4.78
N SER A 150 -9.88 -4.55 3.92
CA SER A 150 -11.17 -4.02 3.47
C SER A 150 -12.05 -5.08 2.83
N ARG A 151 -13.26 -5.28 3.36
CA ARG A 151 -14.31 -6.13 2.78
C ARG A 151 -14.90 -5.59 1.49
N GLN A 152 -14.59 -4.34 1.16
CA GLN A 152 -15.08 -3.68 -0.03
C GLN A 152 -14.33 -4.16 -1.27
N VAL A 153 -13.12 -4.71 -1.12
CA VAL A 153 -12.35 -5.26 -2.23
C VAL A 153 -12.48 -6.78 -2.25
N LYS A 154 -12.79 -7.34 -3.41
CA LYS A 154 -12.85 -8.79 -3.67
C LYS A 154 -11.85 -9.26 -4.74
N ASP A 155 -10.93 -8.40 -5.12
CA ASP A 155 -9.91 -8.75 -6.10
C ASP A 155 -8.97 -9.82 -5.53
N PRO A 156 -8.74 -10.94 -6.23
CA PRO A 156 -7.76 -11.94 -5.81
C PRO A 156 -6.30 -11.43 -5.80
N ALA A 157 -6.00 -10.28 -6.38
CA ALA A 157 -4.78 -9.54 -6.07
C ALA A 157 -4.99 -8.04 -6.06
N ILE A 158 -4.14 -7.38 -5.29
CA ILE A 158 -4.17 -5.94 -5.13
C ILE A 158 -2.76 -5.46 -4.86
N SER A 159 -2.39 -4.35 -5.48
CA SER A 159 -1.15 -3.63 -5.20
C SER A 159 -1.45 -2.31 -4.48
N MET A 160 -0.40 -1.68 -3.93
CA MET A 160 -0.53 -0.39 -3.27
C MET A 160 -1.05 0.71 -4.20
N GLY A 161 -0.61 0.76 -5.45
CA GLY A 161 -1.05 1.73 -6.45
C GLY A 161 -2.52 1.61 -6.85
N GLN A 162 -3.16 0.46 -6.60
CA GLN A 162 -4.60 0.26 -6.80
C GLN A 162 -5.45 0.72 -5.60
N LEU A 163 -4.83 1.13 -4.49
CA LEU A 163 -5.53 1.74 -3.36
C LEU A 163 -5.75 3.25 -3.61
N PRO A 164 -6.69 3.91 -2.92
CA PRO A 164 -6.91 5.33 -3.05
C PRO A 164 -5.59 6.11 -2.82
N PRO A 165 -5.20 7.04 -3.71
CA PRO A 165 -3.95 7.79 -3.54
C PRO A 165 -3.87 8.55 -2.22
N GLU A 166 -5.01 9.02 -1.73
CA GLU A 166 -5.16 9.70 -0.45
C GLU A 166 -4.92 8.77 0.74
N PHE A 167 -5.36 7.51 0.63
CA PHE A 167 -5.02 6.50 1.61
C PHE A 167 -3.52 6.22 1.62
N ALA A 168 -2.88 6.07 0.45
CA ALA A 168 -1.44 5.83 0.37
C ALA A 168 -0.65 6.98 1.02
N ARG A 169 -1.04 8.24 0.76
CA ARG A 169 -0.47 9.43 1.42
C ARG A 169 -0.64 9.39 2.94
N ASP A 170 -1.87 9.21 3.42
CA ASP A 170 -2.15 9.20 4.86
C ASP A 170 -1.49 8.01 5.58
N MET A 171 -1.38 6.87 4.90
CA MET A 171 -0.68 5.68 5.39
C MET A 171 0.83 5.91 5.47
N GLU A 172 1.43 6.60 4.50
CA GLU A 172 2.85 6.98 4.56
C GLU A 172 3.12 7.93 5.74
N ASP A 173 2.28 8.95 5.91
CA ASP A 173 2.35 9.90 7.02
C ASP A 173 2.23 9.20 8.38
N TRP A 174 1.25 8.30 8.49
CA TRP A 174 1.09 7.44 9.67
C TRP A 174 2.33 6.56 9.90
N SER A 175 2.84 5.91 8.86
CA SER A 175 4.00 5.01 8.97
C SER A 175 5.23 5.76 9.48
N ARG A 176 5.50 6.97 8.97
CA ARG A 176 6.62 7.80 9.45
C ARG A 176 6.44 8.21 10.90
N ARG A 177 5.25 8.68 11.29
CA ARG A 177 4.96 9.09 12.68
C ARG A 177 5.10 7.92 13.66
N GLU A 178 4.59 6.77 13.29
CA GLU A 178 4.61 5.58 14.14
C GLU A 178 5.91 4.78 14.01
N HIS A 179 6.89 5.20 13.20
CA HIS A 179 8.14 4.46 12.96
C HIS A 179 7.89 3.04 12.42
N VAL A 180 6.97 2.91 11.47
CA VAL A 180 6.84 1.74 10.60
C VAL A 180 7.83 1.92 9.43
N PRO A 181 8.69 0.94 9.12
CA PRO A 181 9.63 1.06 8.01
C PRO A 181 8.93 1.31 6.68
N VAL A 182 9.53 2.16 5.85
CA VAL A 182 9.01 2.49 4.50
C VAL A 182 8.89 1.22 3.64
N ILE A 183 9.90 0.35 3.73
CA ILE A 183 9.92 -0.96 3.08
C ILE A 183 9.68 -2.01 4.15
N THR A 184 8.56 -2.70 4.07
CA THR A 184 8.09 -3.67 5.07
C THR A 184 7.23 -4.69 4.36
N THR A 185 7.11 -5.91 4.88
CA THR A 185 6.19 -6.88 4.28
C THR A 185 4.75 -6.37 4.36
N ARG A 186 4.00 -6.45 3.26
CA ARG A 186 2.64 -5.93 3.15
C ARG A 186 1.67 -7.03 2.72
N TYR A 187 0.55 -7.11 3.42
CA TYR A 187 -0.53 -8.03 3.07
C TYR A 187 -1.85 -7.30 2.92
N PHE A 188 -2.77 -7.93 2.18
CA PHE A 188 -4.15 -7.51 2.10
C PHE A 188 -5.09 -8.62 2.58
N ILE A 189 -6.10 -8.28 3.37
CA ILE A 189 -7.17 -9.19 3.76
C ILE A 189 -8.50 -8.52 3.40
N GLY A 190 -9.10 -8.99 2.32
CA GLY A 190 -10.47 -8.61 1.91
C GLY A 190 -11.54 -9.63 2.32
N GLU A 191 -11.13 -10.86 2.62
CA GLU A 191 -12.04 -11.97 2.91
C GLU A 191 -11.63 -12.73 4.19
N PRO A 192 -12.58 -13.38 4.90
CA PRO A 192 -12.35 -13.99 6.22
C PRO A 192 -11.21 -15.02 6.33
N LYS A 193 -10.82 -15.67 5.23
CA LYS A 193 -9.93 -16.84 5.24
C LYS A 193 -8.72 -16.72 4.33
N LYS A 194 -8.56 -15.58 3.65
CA LYS A 194 -7.52 -15.41 2.63
C LYS A 194 -6.73 -14.13 2.88
N ARG A 195 -5.43 -14.28 3.03
CA ARG A 195 -4.42 -13.23 3.06
C ARG A 195 -3.71 -13.21 1.70
N LEU A 196 -3.64 -12.04 1.11
CA LEU A 196 -3.00 -11.80 -0.18
C LEU A 196 -1.72 -11.00 0.03
N LEU A 197 -0.78 -11.12 -0.90
CA LEU A 197 0.34 -10.18 -0.98
C LEU A 197 -0.23 -8.82 -1.41
N LEU A 198 0.20 -7.76 -0.74
CA LEU A 198 -0.03 -6.39 -1.18
C LEU A 198 1.30 -5.88 -1.73
N GLU A 199 1.52 -6.09 -3.02
CA GLU A 199 2.81 -5.86 -3.65
C GLU A 199 3.25 -4.38 -3.59
N HIS A 200 4.55 -4.18 -3.46
CA HIS A 200 5.17 -2.88 -3.69
C HIS A 200 5.21 -2.62 -5.19
N ASP A 201 4.34 -1.73 -5.66
CA ASP A 201 4.35 -1.21 -7.03
C ASP A 201 4.87 0.22 -7.11
N GLU A 202 5.38 0.75 -6.01
CA GLU A 202 6.14 1.98 -6.00
C GLU A 202 7.47 1.82 -6.75
N GLU A 203 7.85 2.88 -7.46
CA GLU A 203 9.19 3.04 -8.00
C GLU A 203 9.91 4.10 -7.17
N TYR A 204 10.76 3.66 -6.24
CA TYR A 204 11.42 4.58 -5.30
C TYR A 204 12.40 5.53 -5.97
N CYS A 205 12.85 5.20 -7.19
CA CYS A 205 13.66 6.09 -8.00
C CYS A 205 12.85 7.11 -8.81
N LEU A 206 11.53 7.02 -8.87
CA LEU A 206 10.69 8.08 -9.45
C LEU A 206 10.33 9.11 -8.39
N GLN A 207 10.63 10.37 -8.68
CA GLN A 207 10.15 11.50 -7.89
C GLN A 207 8.68 11.80 -8.24
N LEU A 208 8.00 12.54 -7.37
CA LEU A 208 6.59 12.92 -7.53
C LEU A 208 6.31 13.74 -8.79
N ASP A 209 7.33 14.44 -9.33
CA ASP A 209 7.25 15.18 -10.59
C ASP A 209 7.56 14.32 -11.82
N GLY A 210 7.71 13.01 -11.64
CA GLY A 210 8.06 12.05 -12.69
C GLY A 210 9.54 12.04 -13.05
N THR A 211 10.39 12.84 -12.39
CA THR A 211 11.83 12.83 -12.66
C THR A 211 12.53 11.69 -11.94
N MET A 212 13.58 11.14 -12.55
CA MET A 212 14.40 10.12 -11.90
C MET A 212 15.24 10.74 -10.78
N ALA A 213 15.28 10.09 -9.63
CA ALA A 213 16.23 10.39 -8.57
C ALA A 213 17.67 10.16 -9.09
N PRO A 214 18.65 10.97 -8.63
CA PRO A 214 20.05 10.73 -8.93
C PRO A 214 20.48 9.28 -8.57
N PRO A 215 21.28 8.62 -9.42
CA PRO A 215 21.58 7.17 -9.34
C PRO A 215 22.33 6.73 -8.07
N ASP A 216 22.81 7.68 -7.28
CA ASP A 216 23.56 7.52 -6.03
C ASP A 216 22.68 7.56 -4.76
N ARG A 217 21.35 7.70 -4.88
CA ARG A 217 20.44 7.91 -3.74
C ARG A 217 19.89 6.64 -3.06
N GLY A 218 20.45 5.46 -3.29
CA GLY A 218 19.98 4.23 -2.63
C GLY A 218 18.56 3.79 -3.02
N CYS A 219 17.83 4.55 -3.86
CA CYS A 219 16.48 4.22 -4.31
C CYS A 219 16.42 2.89 -5.06
N GLN A 220 17.44 2.58 -5.88
CA GLN A 220 17.52 1.28 -6.56
C GLN A 220 17.68 0.13 -5.58
N GLN A 221 18.38 0.36 -4.47
CA GLN A 221 18.46 -0.62 -3.40
C GLN A 221 17.11 -0.76 -2.71
N MET A 222 16.35 0.32 -2.50
CA MET A 222 14.99 0.26 -1.98
C MET A 222 14.04 -0.53 -2.90
N ASP A 223 14.12 -0.32 -4.22
CA ASP A 223 13.36 -1.10 -5.20
C ASP A 223 13.76 -2.58 -5.20
N ALA A 224 15.04 -2.89 -4.97
CA ALA A 224 15.52 -4.27 -4.84
C ALA A 224 15.04 -4.92 -3.54
N ASP A 225 15.11 -4.19 -2.42
CA ASP A 225 14.69 -4.66 -1.11
C ASP A 225 13.17 -4.91 -1.08
N SER A 226 12.38 -4.04 -1.71
CA SER A 226 10.93 -4.22 -1.81
C SER A 226 10.56 -5.44 -2.65
N ALA A 227 11.23 -5.63 -3.80
CA ALA A 227 11.03 -6.80 -4.64
C ALA A 227 11.39 -8.11 -3.90
N GLU A 228 12.48 -8.11 -3.12
CA GLU A 228 12.88 -9.26 -2.30
C GLU A 228 11.89 -9.55 -1.16
N LEU A 229 11.39 -8.51 -0.49
CA LEU A 229 10.36 -8.67 0.55
C LEU A 229 9.07 -9.25 -0.02
N ASP A 230 8.63 -8.77 -1.18
CA ASP A 230 7.43 -9.26 -1.85
C ASP A 230 7.56 -10.73 -2.24
N MET A 231 8.70 -11.13 -2.81
CA MET A 231 8.97 -12.53 -3.14
C MET A 231 8.98 -13.41 -1.89
N ASN A 232 9.67 -12.99 -0.82
CA ASN A 232 9.71 -13.76 0.43
C ASN A 232 8.30 -13.89 1.04
N ALA A 233 7.50 -12.82 0.99
CA ALA A 233 6.13 -12.82 1.44
C ALA A 233 5.24 -13.73 0.57
N ALA A 234 5.43 -13.77 -0.74
CA ALA A 234 4.74 -14.69 -1.64
C ALA A 234 5.05 -16.16 -1.28
N TYR A 235 6.32 -16.51 -1.06
CA TYR A 235 6.71 -17.86 -0.63
C TYR A 235 6.09 -18.24 0.72
N TYR A 236 6.10 -17.30 1.67
CA TYR A 236 5.43 -17.51 2.95
C TYR A 236 3.94 -17.79 2.78
N LEU A 237 3.23 -17.00 1.96
CA LEU A 237 1.79 -17.17 1.72
C LEU A 237 1.46 -18.54 1.10
N GLU A 238 2.26 -19.01 0.15
CA GLU A 238 2.11 -20.36 -0.43
C GLU A 238 2.26 -21.46 0.62
N GLN A 239 3.28 -21.36 1.48
CA GLN A 239 3.53 -22.32 2.56
C GLN A 239 2.40 -22.40 3.57
N VAL A 240 1.77 -21.26 3.86
CA VAL A 240 0.69 -21.18 4.85
C VAL A 240 -0.69 -21.20 4.22
N HIS A 241 -0.78 -21.51 2.93
CA HIS A 241 -2.02 -21.58 2.16
C HIS A 241 -2.89 -20.32 2.34
N HIS A 242 -2.26 -19.15 2.37
CA HIS A 242 -2.92 -17.85 2.54
C HIS A 242 -3.76 -17.70 3.81
N ALA A 243 -3.53 -18.50 4.85
CA ALA A 243 -4.30 -18.41 6.09
C ALA A 243 -4.08 -17.08 6.82
N THR A 244 -5.15 -16.47 7.33
CA THR A 244 -5.12 -15.13 7.96
C THR A 244 -4.52 -15.11 9.37
N ASN A 245 -4.43 -16.26 10.03
CA ASN A 245 -3.81 -16.48 11.34
C ASN A 245 -2.66 -17.50 11.28
N ALA A 246 -2.02 -17.64 10.12
CA ALA A 246 -0.95 -18.59 9.93
C ALA A 246 0.14 -18.47 11.01
N THR A 247 0.65 -19.61 11.47
CA THR A 247 1.87 -19.67 12.28
C THR A 247 2.77 -20.74 11.68
N ALA A 248 3.86 -20.31 11.05
CA ALA A 248 4.81 -21.19 10.43
C ALA A 248 6.17 -20.51 10.42
N TRP A 249 7.21 -21.20 10.88
CA TRP A 249 8.57 -20.79 10.59
C TRP A 249 8.74 -20.80 9.08
N MET A 250 9.08 -19.66 8.49
CA MET A 250 9.40 -19.59 7.07
C MET A 250 10.56 -20.56 6.80
N ILE A 251 10.26 -21.62 6.07
CA ILE A 251 11.26 -22.58 5.62
C ILE A 251 11.59 -22.17 4.20
N ASN A 252 12.81 -21.73 3.92
CA ASN A 252 13.20 -21.48 2.53
C ASN A 252 13.10 -22.79 1.76
N GLY A 253 12.06 -22.92 0.93
CA GLY A 253 11.79 -24.13 0.18
C GLY A 253 12.89 -24.36 -0.86
N PRO A 254 13.11 -25.62 -1.31
CA PRO A 254 14.08 -25.90 -2.37
C PRO A 254 13.86 -25.05 -3.63
N GLU A 255 12.60 -24.73 -3.95
CA GLU A 255 12.24 -23.88 -5.08
C GLU A 255 12.71 -22.43 -4.92
N GLN A 256 12.57 -21.84 -3.72
CA GLN A 256 13.05 -20.49 -3.43
C GLN A 256 14.58 -20.41 -3.52
N VAL A 257 15.28 -21.40 -2.97
CA VAL A 257 16.75 -21.48 -3.04
C VAL A 257 17.21 -21.63 -4.50
N ALA A 258 16.62 -22.55 -5.26
CA ALA A 258 16.95 -22.76 -6.66
C ALA A 258 16.70 -21.50 -7.51
N TRP A 259 15.62 -20.77 -7.21
CA TRP A 259 15.32 -19.52 -7.88
C TRP A 259 16.34 -18.42 -7.55
N LEU A 260 16.74 -18.27 -6.27
CA LEU A 260 17.75 -17.30 -5.86
C LEU A 260 19.10 -17.56 -6.56
N ASP A 261 19.48 -18.83 -6.72
CA ASP A 261 20.67 -19.24 -7.45
C ASP A 261 20.57 -18.93 -8.95
N LEU A 262 19.39 -19.12 -9.56
CA LEU A 262 19.14 -18.74 -10.95
C LEU A 262 19.26 -17.22 -11.14
N ARG A 263 18.56 -16.43 -10.31
CA ARG A 263 18.63 -14.96 -10.36
C ARG A 263 20.07 -14.47 -10.23
N THR A 264 20.82 -15.00 -9.27
CA THR A 264 22.20 -14.59 -9.01
C THR A 264 23.10 -14.87 -10.22
N ARG A 265 22.93 -16.01 -10.89
CA ARG A 265 23.67 -16.34 -12.12
C ARG A 265 23.27 -15.48 -13.31
N THR A 266 21.98 -15.18 -13.46
CA THR A 266 21.44 -14.41 -14.57
C THR A 266 21.80 -12.93 -14.47
N CYS A 267 21.63 -12.33 -13.30
CA CYS A 267 21.79 -10.88 -13.11
C CYS A 267 23.14 -10.47 -12.56
N SER A 268 23.91 -11.37 -11.95
CA SER A 268 25.18 -11.02 -11.29
C SER A 268 24.99 -9.83 -10.32
N VAL A 269 25.76 -8.76 -10.49
CA VAL A 269 25.69 -7.52 -9.69
C VAL A 269 24.71 -6.46 -10.25
N ASP A 270 24.02 -6.73 -11.35
CA ASP A 270 23.05 -5.81 -11.95
C ASP A 270 21.76 -5.74 -11.11
N ILE A 271 21.59 -4.64 -10.39
CA ILE A 271 20.43 -4.37 -9.53
C ILE A 271 19.16 -4.23 -10.36
N ALA A 272 19.20 -3.59 -11.52
CA ALA A 272 18.02 -3.40 -12.37
C ALA A 272 17.49 -4.75 -12.87
N CYS A 273 18.40 -5.63 -13.34
CA CYS A 273 18.05 -7.01 -13.67
C CYS A 273 17.45 -7.75 -12.47
N ARG A 274 18.08 -7.64 -11.28
CA ARG A 274 17.57 -8.29 -10.05
C ARG A 274 16.15 -7.85 -9.71
N ILE A 275 15.87 -6.54 -9.74
CA ILE A 275 14.52 -6.00 -9.47
C ILE A 275 13.52 -6.60 -10.47
N GLN A 276 13.82 -6.51 -11.77
CA GLN A 276 12.92 -6.95 -12.82
C GLN A 276 12.59 -8.44 -12.73
N VAL A 277 13.61 -9.30 -12.64
CA VAL A 277 13.43 -10.76 -12.58
C VAL A 277 12.72 -11.17 -11.28
N THR A 278 13.01 -10.48 -10.17
CA THR A 278 12.32 -10.73 -8.88
C THR A 278 10.83 -10.37 -8.96
N ARG A 279 10.49 -9.18 -9.44
CA ARG A 279 9.08 -8.75 -9.60
C ARG A 279 8.31 -9.65 -10.56
N GLN A 280 8.94 -10.10 -11.65
CA GLN A 280 8.32 -11.04 -12.60
C GLN A 280 8.02 -12.38 -11.94
N HIS A 281 8.98 -12.94 -11.19
CA HIS A 281 8.79 -14.20 -10.49
C HIS A 281 7.69 -14.11 -9.42
N THR A 282 7.69 -13.05 -8.61
CA THR A 282 6.61 -12.79 -7.65
C THR A 282 5.26 -12.73 -8.36
N GLY A 283 5.15 -12.00 -9.48
CA GLY A 283 3.92 -11.94 -10.26
C GLY A 283 3.45 -13.31 -10.77
N VAL A 284 4.37 -14.22 -11.12
CA VAL A 284 4.01 -15.60 -11.48
C VAL A 284 3.45 -16.35 -10.27
N MET A 285 4.08 -16.22 -9.09
CA MET A 285 3.62 -16.87 -7.86
C MET A 285 2.25 -16.36 -7.42
N THR A 286 2.01 -15.05 -7.52
CA THR A 286 0.73 -14.44 -7.13
C THR A 286 -0.36 -14.60 -8.20
N GLY A 287 -0.04 -15.09 -9.39
CA GLY A 287 -0.96 -15.20 -10.53
C GLY A 287 -1.22 -13.88 -11.26
N HIS A 288 -0.39 -12.86 -11.03
CA HIS A 288 -0.50 -11.51 -11.56
C HIS A 288 0.84 -11.07 -12.18
N PRO A 289 1.25 -11.67 -13.31
CA PRO A 289 2.51 -11.32 -13.95
C PRO A 289 2.50 -9.85 -14.36
N ARG A 290 3.46 -9.08 -13.85
CA ARG A 290 3.63 -7.69 -14.28
C ARG A 290 4.03 -7.63 -15.75
N PRO A 291 3.51 -6.67 -16.53
CA PRO A 291 4.02 -6.40 -17.86
C PRO A 291 5.53 -6.17 -17.78
N ILE A 292 6.28 -6.79 -18.68
CA ILE A 292 7.71 -6.51 -18.82
C ILE A 292 7.83 -5.04 -19.24
N PRO A 293 8.54 -4.17 -18.49
CA PRO A 293 8.80 -2.81 -18.93
C PRO A 293 9.43 -2.91 -20.33
N GLY A 294 8.83 -2.22 -21.31
CA GLY A 294 9.43 -2.12 -22.64
C GLY A 294 10.84 -1.53 -22.54
N PRO A 295 11.70 -1.71 -23.56
CA PRO A 295 13.04 -1.13 -23.54
C PRO A 295 12.91 0.38 -23.27
N HIS A 296 13.48 0.84 -22.15
CA HIS A 296 13.56 2.27 -21.86
C HIS A 296 14.23 2.96 -23.06
N PRO A 297 13.68 4.07 -23.59
CA PRO A 297 14.34 4.80 -24.66
C PRO A 297 15.72 5.23 -24.17
N VAL A 298 16.75 4.69 -24.80
CA VAL A 298 18.13 5.12 -24.56
C VAL A 298 18.20 6.61 -24.88
N PRO A 299 18.65 7.49 -23.95
CA PRO A 299 18.87 8.88 -24.28
C PRO A 299 19.90 8.94 -25.40
N HIS A 300 19.47 9.32 -26.61
CA HIS A 300 20.41 9.57 -27.69
C HIS A 300 21.36 10.69 -27.25
N PRO A 301 22.69 10.52 -27.40
CA PRO A 301 23.61 11.59 -27.11
C PRO A 301 23.26 12.77 -28.01
N ILE A 302 22.85 13.88 -27.38
CA ILE A 302 22.64 15.15 -28.06
C ILE A 302 23.96 15.49 -28.75
N GLY A 303 23.96 15.41 -30.08
CA GLY A 303 25.11 15.72 -30.90
C GLY A 303 25.60 17.13 -30.56
N ARG A 304 26.86 17.22 -30.13
CA ARG A 304 27.57 18.50 -30.05
C ARG A 304 27.61 19.11 -31.45
N ARG A 305 26.99 20.28 -31.61
CA ARG A 305 27.32 21.22 -32.67
C ARG A 305 28.42 22.15 -32.19
#